data_AF-A0A9P4Q6C3-F1
#
_entry.id   AF-A0A9P4Q6C3-F1
#
_cell.length_a   1.000
_cell.length_b   1.000
_cell.length_c   1.000
_cell.angle_alpha   90.00
_cell.angle_beta   90.00
_cell.angle_gamma   90.00
#
_symmetry.space_group_name_H-M   'P 1'
#
loop_
_entity.id
_entity.type
_entity.pdbx_description
1 polymer ?
#
loop_
_entity_poly.entity_id
_entity_poly.type
_entity_poly.pdbx_seq_one_letter_code
_entity_poly.pdbx_strand_id
1 'polypeptide(L)'
;MANGWSILVSIIVIAVFSVVSWFASPKGENQTVWRSTLILSAWSCWLMWAITFLAQWHPLIQPERNDLRPQYINGPAEGRSF
;
A
#
# COMPACT_ATOMS: atom_id res chain seq x y z
N MET A 1 1.41 -3.48 -11.75
CA MET A 1 2.75 -4.12 -11.73
C MET A 1 3.54 -3.45 -10.63
N ALA A 2 4.02 -4.20 -9.63
CA ALA A 2 4.78 -3.67 -8.50
C ALA A 2 6.15 -3.16 -9.00
N ASN A 3 6.22 -1.89 -9.36
CA ASN A 3 7.40 -1.28 -9.95
C ASN A 3 8.19 -0.51 -8.89
N GLY A 4 9.51 -0.35 -9.06
CA GLY A 4 10.40 0.51 -8.24
C GLY A 4 9.74 1.80 -7.74
N TRP A 5 9.04 2.41 -8.68
CA TRP A 5 8.36 3.69 -8.58
C TRP A 5 7.21 3.75 -7.57
N SER A 6 6.59 2.63 -7.23
CA SER A 6 5.44 2.58 -6.29
C SER A 6 5.80 3.17 -4.94
N ILE A 7 6.99 2.82 -4.43
CA ILE A 7 7.49 3.28 -3.13
C ILE A 7 7.78 4.78 -3.19
N LEU A 8 8.50 5.23 -4.22
CA LEU A 8 8.84 6.64 -4.40
C LEU A 8 7.60 7.54 -4.45
N VAL A 9 6.60 7.16 -5.26
CA VAL A 9 5.35 7.93 -5.37
C VAL A 9 4.61 7.98 -4.04
N SER A 10 4.50 6.83 -3.34
CA SER A 10 3.79 6.77 -2.05
C SER A 10 4.45 7.64 -0.97
N ILE A 11 5.79 7.66 -0.89
CA ILE A 11 6.54 8.50 0.05
C ILE A 11 6.30 9.98 -0.26
N ILE A 12 6.34 10.36 -1.54
CA ILE A 12 6.10 11.75 -1.95
C ILE A 12 4.69 12.19 -1.53
N VAL A 13 3.68 11.35 -1.75
CA VAL A 13 2.29 11.65 -1.36
C VAL A 13 2.18 11.87 0.15
N ILE A 14 2.76 10.98 0.97
CA ILE A 14 2.71 11.10 2.44
C ILE A 14 3.52 12.30 2.94
N ALA A 15 4.66 12.60 2.32
CA ALA A 15 5.45 13.78 2.63
C ALA A 15 4.66 15.06 2.34
N VAL A 16 4.03 15.16 1.16
CA VAL A 16 3.17 16.30 0.79
C VAL A 16 1.99 16.41 1.75
N PHE A 17 1.31 15.30 2.07
CA PHE A 17 0.23 15.28 3.04
C PHE A 17 0.68 15.77 4.43
N SER A 18 1.87 15.38 4.87
CA SER A 18 2.44 15.83 6.16
C SER A 18 2.71 17.33 6.15
N VAL A 19 3.27 17.86 5.07
CA VAL A 19 3.52 19.30 4.90
C VAL A 19 2.21 20.07 4.87
N VAL A 20 1.21 19.62 4.11
CA VAL A 20 -0.12 20.24 4.05
C VAL A 20 -0.77 20.22 5.43
N SER A 21 -0.71 19.09 6.16
CA SER A 21 -1.27 18.98 7.51
C SER A 21 -0.61 19.95 8.49
N TRP A 22 0.69 20.22 8.32
CA TRP A 22 1.42 21.18 9.16
C TRP A 22 0.92 22.61 8.98
N PHE A 23 0.72 23.03 7.73
CA PHE A 23 0.31 24.39 7.37
C PHE A 23 -1.21 24.62 7.46
N ALA A 24 -2.02 23.61 7.12
CA ALA A 24 -3.47 23.68 7.14
C ALA A 24 -4.08 23.43 8.53
N SER A 25 -3.26 23.08 9.54
CA SER A 25 -3.76 22.87 10.90
C SER A 25 -4.33 24.17 11.49
N PRO A 26 -5.59 24.16 11.97
CA PRO A 26 -6.27 25.36 12.47
C PRO A 26 -5.51 25.97 13.65
N LYS A 27 -5.38 27.30 13.65
CA LYS A 27 -4.76 28.04 14.73
C LYS A 27 -5.74 28.08 15.92
N GLY A 28 -5.39 27.37 17.00
CA GLY A 28 -6.19 27.27 18.22
C GLY A 28 -5.47 26.41 19.25
N GLU A 29 -6.09 26.20 20.41
CA GLU A 29 -5.51 25.43 21.53
C GLU A 29 -5.13 24.00 21.13
N ASN A 30 -5.90 23.40 20.23
CA ASN A 30 -5.69 22.02 19.76
C ASN A 30 -4.74 21.92 18.55
N GLN A 31 -4.05 22.98 18.14
CA GLN A 31 -3.22 22.98 16.93
C GLN A 31 -2.14 21.87 16.95
N THR A 32 -1.50 21.66 18.11
CA THR A 32 -0.47 20.63 18.28
C THR A 32 -1.05 19.24 18.15
N VAL A 33 -2.24 19.00 18.70
CA VAL A 33 -2.95 17.71 18.58
C VAL A 33 -3.28 17.45 17.11
N TRP A 34 -3.84 18.42 16.40
CA TRP A 34 -4.12 18.29 14.96
C TRP A 34 -2.87 17.96 14.14
N ARG A 35 -1.75 18.63 14.39
CA ARG A 35 -0.48 18.36 13.69
C ARG A 35 0.05 16.96 13.97
N SER A 36 0.11 16.57 15.25
CA SER A 36 0.73 15.31 15.64
C SER A 36 -0.12 14.10 15.23
N THR A 37 -1.45 14.16 15.42
CA THR A 37 -2.33 13.03 15.10
C THR A 37 -2.39 12.77 13.60
N LEU A 38 -2.55 13.81 12.76
CA LEU A 38 -2.61 13.64 11.30
C LEU A 38 -1.31 13.08 10.74
N ILE A 39 -0.16 13.61 11.17
CA ILE A 39 1.14 13.18 10.67
C ILE A 39 1.45 11.76 11.16
N LEU A 40 1.28 11.47 12.45
CA LEU A 40 1.55 10.13 12.99
C LEU A 40 0.68 9.07 12.31
N SER A 41 -0.64 9.29 12.23
CA SER A 41 -1.53 8.31 11.60
C SER A 41 -1.18 8.08 10.13
N ALA A 42 -0.85 9.12 9.37
CA ALA A 42 -0.45 8.97 7.97
C ALA A 42 0.82 8.10 7.82
N TRP A 43 1.83 8.33 8.66
CA TRP A 43 3.06 7.52 8.67
C TRP A 43 2.82 6.09 9.15
N SER A 44 1.98 5.89 10.18
CA SER A 44 1.63 4.55 10.68
C SER A 44 0.94 3.71 9.60
N CYS A 45 -0.06 4.29 8.92
CA CYS A 45 -0.76 3.61 7.83
C CYS A 45 0.17 3.33 6.64
N TRP A 46 1.04 4.28 6.29
CA TRP A 46 1.99 4.10 5.21
C TRP A 46 3.03 3.01 5.52
N LEU A 47 3.55 2.94 6.75
CA LEU A 47 4.51 1.90 7.15
C LEU A 47 3.91 0.50 7.06
N MET A 48 2.68 0.30 7.52
CA MET A 48 1.98 -0.99 7.40
C MET A 48 1.86 -1.42 5.93
N TRP A 49 1.43 -0.48 5.07
CA TRP A 49 1.36 -0.72 3.63
C TRP A 49 2.74 -1.00 3.01
N ALA A 50 3.77 -0.22 3.35
CA ALA A 50 5.10 -0.36 2.77
C ALA A 50 5.73 -1.71 3.11
N ILE A 51 5.58 -2.16 4.37
CA ILE A 51 6.11 -3.46 4.81
C ILE A 51 5.43 -4.60 4.06
N THR A 52 4.09 -4.58 3.94
CA THR A 52 3.34 -5.62 3.22
C THR A 52 3.66 -5.64 1.72
N PHE A 53 3.89 -4.48 1.12
CA PHE A 53 4.36 -4.38 -0.27
C PHE A 53 5.76 -4.95 -0.45
N LEU A 54 6.71 -4.58 0.42
CA LEU A 54 8.10 -5.06 0.37
C LEU A 54 8.20 -6.57 0.57
N ALA A 55 7.35 -7.14 1.43
CA ALA A 55 7.27 -8.59 1.65
C ALA A 55 6.95 -9.38 0.35
N GLN A 56 6.29 -8.75 -0.62
CA GLN A 56 5.93 -9.37 -1.89
C GLN A 56 6.91 -9.06 -3.03
N TRP A 57 7.88 -8.15 -2.83
CA TRP A 57 8.57 -7.52 -3.96
C TRP A 57 9.60 -8.43 -4.66
N HIS A 58 10.14 -9.39 -3.92
CA HIS A 58 11.07 -10.40 -4.44
C HIS A 58 10.75 -11.73 -3.71
N PRO A 59 9.65 -12.40 -4.07
CA PRO A 59 9.15 -13.52 -3.30
C PRO A 59 10.07 -14.73 -3.49
N LEU A 60 10.53 -15.30 -2.38
CA LEU A 60 11.32 -16.54 -2.36
C LEU A 60 10.43 -17.78 -2.37
N ILE A 61 9.18 -17.64 -1.94
CA ILE A 61 8.19 -18.71 -1.84
C ILE A 61 7.11 -18.44 -2.87
N GLN A 62 6.76 -19.47 -3.63
CA GLN A 62 5.66 -19.43 -4.57
C GLN A 62 4.42 -20.11 -3.96
N PRO A 63 3.21 -19.66 -4.32
CA PRO A 63 1.99 -20.26 -3.80
C PRO A 63 1.79 -21.67 -4.38
N GLU A 64 1.87 -22.69 -3.53
CA GLU A 64 1.45 -24.06 -3.85
C GLU A 64 0.00 -24.31 -3.42
N ARG A 65 -0.79 -24.94 -4.29
CA ARG A 65 -2.17 -25.35 -3.98
C ARG A 65 -2.54 -26.63 -4.69
N ASN A 66 -3.10 -27.58 -3.94
CA ASN A 66 -3.46 -28.92 -4.43
C ASN A 66 -4.95 -29.11 -4.70
N ASP A 67 -5.78 -28.10 -4.39
CA ASP A 67 -7.25 -28.15 -4.52
C ASP A 67 -7.76 -27.22 -5.64
N LEU A 68 -7.04 -27.19 -6.78
CA LEU A 68 -7.53 -26.50 -7.96
C LEU A 68 -8.61 -27.35 -8.64
N ARG A 69 -9.74 -26.73 -8.98
CA ARG A 69 -10.72 -27.38 -9.87
C ARG A 69 -10.02 -27.83 -11.16
N PRO A 70 -10.28 -29.04 -11.68
CA PRO A 70 -9.53 -29.63 -12.80
C PRO A 70 -9.40 -28.73 -14.03
N GLN A 71 -10.44 -27.95 -14.32
CA GLN A 71 -10.51 -26.99 -15.42
C GLN A 71 -9.52 -25.80 -15.34
N TYR A 72 -8.81 -25.62 -14.22
CA TYR A 72 -7.85 -24.53 -14.01
C TYR A 72 -6.44 -25.03 -13.64
N ILE A 73 -6.22 -26.34 -13.59
CA ILE A 73 -4.94 -26.94 -13.18
C ILE A 73 -3.79 -26.57 -14.12
N ASN A 74 -4.07 -26.39 -15.42
CA ASN A 74 -3.06 -26.13 -16.46
C ASN A 74 -3.13 -24.70 -17.04
N GLY A 75 -3.72 -23.75 -16.31
CA GLY A 75 -4.02 -22.40 -16.82
C GLY A 75 -5.48 -22.24 -17.24
N PRO A 76 -5.89 -21.02 -17.68
CA PRO A 76 -7.27 -20.80 -18.11
C PRO A 76 -7.60 -21.77 -19.25
N ALA A 77 -8.74 -22.45 -19.16
CA ALA A 77 -9.20 -23.35 -20.20
C ALA A 77 -9.25 -22.61 -21.54
N GLU A 78 -8.30 -22.91 -22.42
CA GLU A 78 -8.34 -22.56 -23.83
C GLU A 78 -9.71 -23.00 -24.37
N GLY A 79 -10.57 -22.04 -24.69
CA GLY A 79 -11.81 -22.29 -25.41
C GLY A 79 -13.06 -22.47 -24.55
N ARG A 80 -13.55 -21.38 -23.95
CA ARG A 80 -15.00 -21.08 -24.00
C ARG A 80 -15.24 -19.58 -24.21
N SER A 81 -15.27 -19.23 -25.50
CA SER A 81 -16.10 -18.15 -26.01
C SER A 81 -17.57 -18.49 -25.75
N PHE A 82 -18.23 -17.68 -24.94
CA PHE A 82 -19.65 -17.38 -25.07
C PHE A 82 -19.79 -15.87 -25.14
#